data_AF-A0A7C2IEL4-F1
#
_entry.id   AF-A0A7C2IEL4-F1
#
_cell.length_a   1.000
_cell.length_b   1.000
_cell.length_c   1.000
_cell.angle_alpha   90.00
_cell.angle_beta   90.00
_cell.angle_gamma   90.00
#
_symmetry.space_group_name_H-M   'P 1'
#
loop_
_entity.id
_entity.type
_entity.pdbx_description
1 polymer ?
#
loop_
_entity_poly.entity_id
_entity_poly.type
_entity_poly.pdbx_seq_one_letter_code
_entity_poly.pdbx_strand_id
1 'polypeptide(L)'
;MADTPRLGSLASLLHGLGALLFNRAELARLEWQEQQERLLLQTMLAGLAVLLLLAALIALLLFVALVTPAAWRATVMGALALLLAGSGIGLLLALRRRAERAPAAFASTLQELRKDWQALSGKELP
;
A
#
# COMPACT_ATOMS: atom_id res chain seq x y z
N MET A 1 6.40 27.65 54.10
CA MET A 1 5.64 26.68 53.28
C MET A 1 6.16 26.79 51.86
N ALA A 2 7.14 25.98 51.49
CA ALA A 2 7.67 25.92 50.13
C ALA A 2 7.54 24.46 49.69
N ASP A 3 6.51 24.17 48.90
CA ASP A 3 6.33 22.87 48.28
C ASP A 3 7.35 22.74 47.15
N THR A 4 8.37 21.91 47.36
CA THR A 4 9.30 21.50 46.30
C THR A 4 8.65 20.35 45.51
N PRO A 5 8.32 20.54 44.22
CA PRO A 5 7.79 19.46 43.41
C PRO A 5 8.81 18.32 43.33
N ARG A 6 8.42 17.14 43.84
CA ARG A 6 9.26 15.95 43.99
C ARG A 6 9.74 15.43 42.63
N LEU A 7 11.01 15.63 42.32
CA LEU A 7 11.72 15.06 41.15
C LEU A 7 11.50 13.53 40.99
N GLY A 8 11.26 12.80 42.08
CA GLY A 8 10.96 11.37 42.04
C GLY A 8 9.61 11.00 41.42
N SER A 9 8.63 11.90 41.42
CA SER A 9 7.32 11.68 40.76
C SER A 9 7.46 11.72 39.23
N LEU A 10 8.28 12.65 38.70
CA LEU A 10 8.53 12.73 37.26
C LEU A 10 9.36 11.53 36.75
N ALA A 11 10.37 11.12 37.51
CA ALA A 11 11.18 9.96 37.18
C ALA A 11 10.34 8.66 37.15
N SER A 12 9.42 8.49 38.10
CA SER A 12 8.53 7.32 38.13
C SER A 12 7.47 7.34 37.03
N LEU A 13 6.93 8.51 36.66
CA LEU A 13 6.04 8.66 35.51
C LEU A 13 6.76 8.36 34.19
N LEU A 14 7.99 8.85 34.00
CA LEU A 14 8.81 8.55 32.82
C LEU A 14 9.15 7.06 32.73
N HIS A 15 9.42 6.41 33.86
CA HIS A 15 9.68 4.98 33.90
C HIS A 15 8.43 4.16 33.56
N GLY A 16 7.26 4.56 34.09
CA GLY A 16 5.97 3.94 33.77
C GLY A 16 5.57 4.10 32.30
N LEU A 17 5.79 5.29 31.72
CA LEU A 17 5.56 5.56 30.30
C LEU A 17 6.53 4.75 29.41
N GLY A 18 7.80 4.66 29.79
CA GLY A 18 8.79 3.85 29.09
C GLY A 18 8.43 2.36 29.07
N ALA A 19 8.01 1.81 30.21
CA ALA A 19 7.56 0.42 30.31
C ALA A 19 6.29 0.15 29.48
N LEU A 20 5.34 1.10 29.46
CA LEU A 20 4.12 1.00 28.68
C LEU A 20 4.40 1.04 27.16
N LEU A 21 5.28 1.97 26.73
CA LEU A 21 5.70 2.10 25.35
C LEU A 21 6.49 0.89 24.87
N PHE A 22 7.35 0.32 25.71
CA PHE A 22 8.10 -0.89 25.38
C PHE A 22 7.19 -2.08 25.12
N ASN A 23 6.21 -2.32 26.01
CA ASN A 23 5.21 -3.38 25.81
C ASN A 23 4.35 -3.15 24.56
N ARG A 24 3.94 -1.91 24.29
CA ARG A 24 3.17 -1.57 23.08
C ARG A 24 4.01 -1.73 21.81
N ALA A 25 5.29 -1.40 21.86
CA ALA A 25 6.21 -1.60 20.74
C ALA A 25 6.46 -3.09 20.48
N GLU A 26 6.53 -3.91 21.52
CA GLU A 26 6.67 -5.36 21.40
C GLU A 26 5.42 -5.99 20.78
N LEU A 27 4.23 -5.60 21.24
CA LEU A 27 2.96 -6.00 20.61
C LEU A 27 2.82 -5.49 19.17
N ALA A 28 3.14 -4.21 18.91
CA ALA A 28 3.07 -3.64 17.56
C ALA A 28 4.05 -4.33 16.61
N ARG A 29 5.22 -4.76 17.09
CA ARG A 29 6.19 -5.53 16.31
C ARG A 29 5.66 -6.93 16.00
N LEU A 30 4.99 -7.57 16.96
CA LEU A 30 4.37 -8.88 16.77
C LEU A 30 3.22 -8.82 15.75
N GLU A 31 2.32 -7.84 15.91
CA GLU A 31 1.22 -7.58 14.97
C GLU A 31 1.75 -7.24 13.57
N TRP A 32 2.83 -6.46 13.48
CA TRP A 32 3.48 -6.16 12.20
C TRP A 32 4.04 -7.40 11.51
N GLN A 33 4.66 -8.31 12.26
CA GLN A 33 5.16 -9.58 11.71
C GLN A 33 4.03 -10.46 11.19
N GLU A 34 2.92 -10.56 11.94
CA GLU A 34 1.76 -11.35 11.52
C GLU A 34 1.07 -10.74 10.28
N GLN A 35 0.98 -9.40 10.21
CA GLN A 35 0.43 -8.70 9.05
C GLN A 35 1.35 -8.82 7.83
N GLN A 36 2.67 -8.77 8.00
CA GLN A 36 3.63 -8.96 6.90
C GLN A 36 3.50 -10.35 6.28
N GLU A 37 3.39 -11.41 7.09
CA GLU A 37 3.25 -12.77 6.58
C GLU A 37 1.94 -12.95 5.81
N ARG A 38 0.84 -12.41 6.34
CA ARG A 38 -0.47 -12.42 5.66
C ARG A 38 -0.43 -11.65 4.34
N LEU A 39 0.16 -10.45 4.32
CA LEU A 39 0.33 -9.65 3.12
C LEU A 39 1.23 -10.34 2.09
N LEU A 40 2.33 -10.96 2.52
CA LEU A 40 3.23 -11.70 1.64
C LEU A 40 2.51 -12.87 0.98
N LEU A 41 1.81 -13.68 1.76
CA LEU A 41 1.10 -14.85 1.25
C LEU A 41 -0.06 -14.44 0.33
N GLN A 42 -0.81 -13.40 0.70
CA GLN A 42 -1.88 -12.86 -0.14
C GLN A 42 -1.35 -12.24 -1.44
N THR A 43 -0.23 -11.52 -1.41
CA THR A 43 0.38 -10.96 -2.63
C THR A 43 0.98 -12.04 -3.52
N MET A 44 1.57 -13.09 -2.97
CA MET A 44 2.05 -14.26 -3.73
C MET A 44 0.88 -14.98 -4.41
N LEU A 45 -0.21 -15.25 -3.68
CA LEU A 45 -1.41 -15.88 -4.26
C LEU A 45 -2.05 -15.00 -5.34
N ALA A 46 -2.18 -13.69 -5.09
CA ALA A 46 -2.68 -12.75 -6.09
C ALA A 46 -1.78 -12.70 -7.34
N GLY A 47 -0.47 -12.69 -7.16
CA GLY A 47 0.50 -12.74 -8.24
C GLY A 47 0.37 -14.02 -9.07
N LEU A 48 0.30 -15.18 -8.42
CA LEU A 48 0.09 -16.46 -9.09
C LEU A 48 -1.25 -16.51 -9.85
N ALA A 49 -2.33 -15.99 -9.25
CA ALA A 49 -3.62 -15.91 -9.90
C ALA A 49 -3.58 -15.04 -11.17
N VAL A 50 -2.92 -13.87 -11.11
CA VAL A 50 -2.74 -12.99 -12.28
C VAL A 50 -1.91 -13.68 -13.36
N LEU A 51 -0.84 -14.38 -13.00
CA LEU A 51 0.00 -15.13 -13.94
C LEU A 51 -0.80 -16.23 -14.65
N LEU A 52 -1.57 -17.03 -13.91
CA LEU A 52 -2.42 -18.09 -14.45
C LEU A 52 -3.51 -17.52 -15.37
N LEU A 53 -4.15 -16.42 -14.98
CA LEU A 53 -5.14 -15.75 -15.81
C LEU A 53 -4.53 -15.20 -17.11
N LEU A 54 -3.32 -14.64 -17.05
CA LEU A 54 -2.61 -14.17 -18.25
C LEU A 54 -2.27 -15.34 -19.18
N ALA A 55 -1.77 -16.45 -18.63
CA ALA A 55 -1.49 -17.67 -19.41
C ALA A 55 -2.77 -18.23 -20.06
N ALA A 56 -3.87 -18.28 -19.31
CA ALA A 56 -5.17 -18.70 -19.83
C ALA A 56 -5.69 -17.76 -20.93
N LEU A 57 -5.52 -16.44 -20.77
CA LEU A 57 -5.90 -15.47 -21.79
C LEU A 57 -5.09 -15.65 -23.08
N ILE A 58 -3.77 -15.86 -22.98
CA ILE A 58 -2.91 -16.14 -24.14
C ILE A 58 -3.36 -17.44 -24.81
N ALA A 59 -3.57 -18.51 -24.05
CA ALA A 59 -4.05 -19.78 -24.58
C ALA A 59 -5.41 -19.63 -25.29
N LEU A 60 -6.32 -18.83 -24.74
CA LEU A 60 -7.61 -18.51 -25.35
C LEU A 60 -7.44 -17.73 -26.66
N LEU A 61 -6.57 -16.72 -26.70
CA LEU A 61 -6.28 -15.96 -27.93
C LEU A 61 -5.74 -16.88 -29.03
N LEU A 62 -4.80 -17.78 -28.68
CA LEU A 62 -4.29 -18.78 -29.60
C LEU A 62 -5.39 -19.75 -30.07
N PHE A 63 -6.24 -20.22 -29.16
CA PHE A 63 -7.37 -21.08 -29.51
C PHE A 63 -8.31 -20.39 -30.52
N VAL A 64 -8.68 -19.14 -30.27
CA VAL A 64 -9.49 -18.35 -31.20
C VAL A 64 -8.76 -18.21 -32.55
N ALA A 65 -7.45 -17.95 -32.55
CA ALA A 65 -6.66 -17.86 -33.78
C ALA A 65 -6.64 -19.17 -34.59
N LEU A 66 -6.65 -20.33 -33.92
CA LEU A 66 -6.66 -21.65 -34.55
C LEU A 66 -8.03 -22.02 -35.12
N VAL A 67 -9.11 -21.70 -34.39
CA VAL A 67 -10.48 -22.04 -34.79
C VAL A 67 -11.01 -21.07 -35.86
N THR A 68 -10.52 -19.84 -35.89
CA THR A 68 -11.01 -18.83 -36.84
C THR A 68 -10.54 -19.13 -38.27
N PRO A 69 -11.45 -19.16 -39.26
CA PRO A 69 -11.09 -19.36 -40.66
C PRO A 69 -10.08 -18.32 -41.16
N ALA A 70 -9.18 -18.73 -42.07
CA ALA A 70 -8.08 -17.88 -42.56
C ALA A 70 -8.54 -16.54 -43.13
N ALA A 71 -9.70 -16.49 -43.80
CA ALA A 71 -10.28 -15.27 -44.37
C ALA A 71 -10.62 -14.20 -43.32
N TRP A 72 -10.98 -14.60 -42.09
CA TRP A 72 -11.44 -13.69 -41.04
C TRP A 72 -10.44 -13.54 -39.89
N ARG A 73 -9.42 -14.41 -39.82
CA ARG A 73 -8.48 -14.50 -38.70
C ARG A 73 -7.80 -13.16 -38.41
N ALA A 74 -7.32 -12.45 -39.43
CA ALA A 74 -6.66 -11.16 -39.25
C ALA A 74 -7.60 -10.10 -38.68
N THR A 75 -8.83 -10.02 -39.21
CA THR A 75 -9.85 -9.07 -38.74
C THR A 75 -10.28 -9.36 -37.30
N VAL A 76 -10.53 -10.62 -36.96
CA VAL A 76 -10.94 -11.04 -35.61
C VAL A 76 -9.82 -10.78 -34.60
N MET A 77 -8.58 -11.19 -34.90
CA MET A 77 -7.43 -10.96 -34.03
C MET A 77 -7.09 -9.46 -33.90
N GLY A 78 -7.19 -8.70 -34.97
CA GLY A 78 -7.00 -7.25 -34.95
C GLY A 78 -8.04 -6.55 -34.09
N ALA A 79 -9.32 -6.93 -34.20
CA ALA A 79 -10.39 -6.39 -33.37
C ALA A 79 -10.18 -6.72 -31.89
N LEU A 80 -9.83 -7.97 -31.57
CA LEU A 80 -9.48 -8.38 -30.20
C LEU A 80 -8.29 -7.59 -29.64
N ALA A 81 -7.23 -7.43 -30.44
CA ALA A 81 -6.06 -6.66 -30.03
C ALA A 81 -6.41 -5.20 -29.71
N LEU A 82 -7.21 -4.54 -30.55
CA LEU A 82 -7.65 -3.17 -30.32
C LEU A 82 -8.56 -3.05 -29.08
N LEU A 83 -9.46 -4.00 -28.87
CA LEU A 83 -10.32 -4.02 -27.68
C LEU A 83 -9.51 -4.20 -26.41
N LEU A 84 -8.58 -5.17 -26.38
CA LEU A 84 -7.72 -5.40 -25.21
C LEU A 84 -6.82 -4.18 -24.96
N ALA A 85 -6.16 -3.64 -25.99
CA ALA A 85 -5.32 -2.46 -25.86
C ALA A 85 -6.11 -1.23 -25.38
N GLY A 86 -7.27 -0.97 -25.98
CA GLY A 86 -8.16 0.13 -25.59
C GLY A 86 -8.63 0.01 -24.15
N SER A 87 -9.02 -1.19 -23.72
CA SER A 87 -9.43 -1.44 -22.33
C SER A 87 -8.27 -1.24 -21.34
N GLY A 88 -7.06 -1.69 -21.69
CA GLY A 88 -5.86 -1.51 -20.88
C GLY A 88 -5.48 -0.04 -20.73
N ILE A 89 -5.48 0.72 -21.83
CA ILE A 89 -5.26 2.17 -21.81
C ILE A 89 -6.34 2.87 -20.97
N GLY A 90 -7.61 2.50 -21.13
CA GLY A 90 -8.72 3.04 -20.34
C GLY A 90 -8.54 2.81 -18.84
N LEU A 91 -8.13 1.61 -18.43
CA LEU A 91 -7.82 1.27 -17.03
C LEU A 91 -6.63 2.06 -16.51
N LEU A 92 -5.55 2.21 -17.28
CA LEU A 92 -4.38 3.01 -16.88
C LEU A 92 -4.74 4.48 -16.68
N LEU A 93 -5.55 5.05 -17.58
CA LEU A 93 -6.04 6.42 -17.44
C LEU A 93 -6.97 6.57 -16.23
N ALA A 94 -7.85 5.60 -15.98
CA ALA A 94 -8.71 5.59 -14.81
C ALA A 94 -7.90 5.49 -13.50
N LEU A 95 -6.86 4.63 -13.48
CA LEU A 95 -5.97 4.47 -12.34
C LEU A 95 -5.18 5.76 -12.09
N ARG A 96 -4.63 6.38 -13.15
CA ARG A 96 -3.93 7.67 -13.06
C ARG A 96 -4.84 8.76 -12.48
N ARG A 97 -6.07 8.88 -12.98
CA ARG A 97 -7.06 9.83 -12.46
C ARG A 97 -7.42 9.56 -11.00
N ARG A 98 -7.49 8.28 -10.59
CA ARG A 98 -7.72 7.90 -9.20
C ARG A 98 -6.53 8.23 -8.31
N ALA A 99 -5.30 7.98 -8.78
CA ALA A 99 -4.08 8.32 -8.06
C ALA A 99 -3.91 9.83 -7.88
N GLU A 100 -4.23 10.63 -8.91
CA GLU A 100 -4.20 12.10 -8.85
C GLU A 100 -5.29 12.69 -7.93
N ARG A 101 -6.42 11.99 -7.74
CA ARG A 101 -7.53 12.41 -6.87
C ARG A 101 -7.49 11.79 -5.48
N ALA A 102 -6.66 10.77 -5.26
CA ALA A 102 -6.50 10.17 -3.95
C ALA A 102 -5.85 11.22 -3.05
N PRO A 103 -6.49 11.64 -1.94
CA PRO A 103 -5.79 12.42 -0.93
C PRO A 103 -4.56 11.62 -0.56
N ALA A 104 -3.38 12.22 -0.64
CA ALA A 104 -2.13 11.53 -0.35
C ALA A 104 -2.27 10.90 1.04
N ALA A 105 -2.46 9.58 1.09
CA ALA A 105 -2.89 8.84 2.27
C ALA A 105 -1.88 8.93 3.43
N PHE A 106 -0.69 9.45 3.13
CA PHE A 106 0.40 9.72 4.05
C PHE A 106 0.79 11.19 4.13
N ALA A 107 0.22 12.10 3.32
CA ALA A 107 0.60 13.52 3.37
C ALA A 107 0.09 14.23 4.63
N SER A 108 -1.12 13.88 5.11
CA SER A 108 -1.62 14.38 6.39
C SER A 108 -0.75 13.86 7.54
N THR A 109 -0.46 12.56 7.55
CA THR A 109 0.37 11.92 8.58
C THR A 109 1.83 12.38 8.55
N LEU A 110 2.43 12.59 7.37
CA LEU A 110 3.78 13.18 7.24
C LEU A 110 3.79 14.66 7.62
N GLN A 111 2.73 15.41 7.34
CA GLN A 111 2.63 16.80 7.78
C GLN A 111 2.49 16.88 9.31
N GLU A 112 1.71 16.00 9.92
CA GLU A 112 1.59 15.90 11.38
C GLU A 112 2.91 15.45 12.01
N LEU A 113 3.56 14.39 11.50
CA LEU A 113 4.89 13.98 11.97
C LEU A 113 5.93 15.10 11.84
N ARG A 114 5.87 15.90 10.78
CA ARG A 114 6.80 17.02 10.59
C ARG A 114 6.53 18.16 11.57
N LYS A 115 5.26 18.42 11.91
CA LYS A 115 4.90 19.39 12.95
C LYS A 115 5.35 18.91 14.33
N ASP A 116 5.16 17.62 14.62
CA ASP A 116 5.60 17.02 15.88
C ASP A 116 7.13 17.01 16.00
N TRP A 117 7.84 16.75 14.89
CA TRP A 117 9.30 16.86 14.82
C TRP A 117 9.79 18.29 15.02
N GLN A 118 9.08 19.28 14.47
CA GLN A 118 9.41 20.70 14.68
C GLN A 118 9.17 21.14 16.13
N ALA A 119 8.10 20.66 16.77
CA ALA A 119 7.83 20.91 18.19
C ALA A 119 8.87 20.25 19.11
N LEU A 120 9.30 19.02 18.78
CA LEU A 120 10.34 18.29 19.52
C LEU A 120 11.76 18.82 19.26
N SER A 121 12.02 19.43 18.10
CA SER A 121 13.32 20.00 17.72
C SER A 121 13.66 21.30 18.46
N GLY A 122 12.77 21.82 19.33
CA GLY A 122 13.11 22.90 20.26
C GLY A 122 13.61 24.19 19.60
N LYS A 123 13.11 24.53 18.41
CA LYS A 123 13.24 25.91 17.90
C LYS A 123 12.05 26.73 18.37
N GLU A 124 12.03 27.03 19.66
CA GLU A 124 11.48 28.31 20.08
C GLU A 124 12.45 29.36 19.53
N LEU A 125 12.06 30.00 18.43
CA LEU A 125 12.73 31.21 17.97
C LEU A 125 12.19 32.38 18.82
N PRO A 126 13.09 33.32 19.20
CA PRO A 126 12.99 34.22 20.36
C PRO A 126 11.81 35.20 20.34
#